data_AF-A0A529YBF3-F1
#
_entry.id   AF-A0A529YBF3-F1
#
_cell.length_a   1.000
_cell.length_b   1.000
_cell.length_c   1.000
_cell.angle_alpha   90.00
_cell.angle_beta   90.00
_cell.angle_gamma   90.00
#
_symmetry.space_group_name_H-M   'P 1'
#
loop_
_entity.id
_entity.type
_entity.pdbx_description
1 polymer ?
#
loop_
_entity_poly.entity_id
_entity_poly.type
_entity_poly.pdbx_seq_one_letter_code
_entity_poly.pdbx_strand_id
1 'polypeptide(L)'
;NGTIDGHFLDYEAAKQYGERYPSLKIAVNIPSFDAPAGFVVRKGNDAFREALNKGIHEAMQDGTWRDLYQKWFPGSPMPDQYLPKKN
;
A
#
# COMPACT_ATOMS: atom_id res chain seq x y z
N ASN A 1 16.88 -19.58 10.38
CA ASN A 1 17.10 -21.00 10.75
C ASN A 1 17.10 -21.94 9.54
N GLY A 2 16.85 -21.45 8.31
CA GLY A 2 16.98 -22.27 7.09
C GLY A 2 15.87 -23.31 6.89
N THR A 3 14.75 -23.18 7.59
CA THR A 3 13.64 -24.15 7.50
C THR A 3 12.72 -23.93 6.29
N ILE A 4 12.83 -22.78 5.61
CA ILE A 4 12.13 -22.45 4.37
C ILE A 4 13.11 -21.77 3.40
N ASP A 5 12.92 -21.97 2.11
CA ASP A 5 13.74 -21.36 1.05
C ASP A 5 13.24 -19.99 0.60
N GLY A 6 11.97 -19.69 0.88
CA GLY A 6 11.33 -18.43 0.52
C GLY A 6 10.12 -18.13 1.40
N HIS A 7 9.81 -16.85 1.53
CA HIS A 7 8.62 -16.36 2.23
C HIS A 7 7.84 -15.46 1.28
N PHE A 8 6.54 -15.69 1.16
CA PHE A 8 5.66 -14.91 0.29
C PHE A 8 4.84 -13.93 1.12
N LEU A 9 5.01 -12.64 0.85
CA LEU A 9 4.47 -11.52 1.64
C LEU A 9 4.41 -10.25 0.77
N ASP A 10 3.81 -9.19 1.31
CA ASP A 10 3.69 -7.90 0.64
C ASP A 10 5.05 -7.26 0.31
N TYR A 11 5.11 -6.57 -0.82
CA TYR A 11 6.35 -6.01 -1.39
C TYR A 11 7.11 -5.10 -0.42
N GLU A 12 6.44 -4.15 0.22
CA GLU A 12 7.10 -3.19 1.13
C GLU A 12 7.62 -3.86 2.40
N ALA A 13 6.90 -4.87 2.91
CA ALA A 13 7.39 -5.68 4.02
C ALA A 13 8.63 -6.50 3.60
N ALA A 14 8.59 -7.13 2.42
CA ALA A 14 9.73 -7.87 1.87
C ALA A 14 10.97 -6.96 1.69
N LYS A 15 10.78 -5.74 1.21
CA LYS A 15 11.83 -4.72 1.08
C LYS A 15 12.44 -4.37 2.45
N GLN A 16 11.62 -4.11 3.45
CA GLN A 16 12.08 -3.82 4.81
C GLN A 16 12.87 -5.00 5.42
N TYR A 17 12.46 -6.25 5.17
CA TYR A 17 13.22 -7.43 5.57
C TYR A 17 14.57 -7.53 4.85
N GLY A 18 14.65 -7.16 3.56
CA GLY A 18 15.91 -7.09 2.81
C GLY A 18 16.87 -6.03 3.34
N GLU A 19 16.37 -4.88 3.79
CA GLU A 19 17.18 -3.84 4.45
C GLU A 19 17.71 -4.33 5.81
N ARG A 20 16.86 -5.03 6.58
CA ARG A 20 17.23 -5.54 7.90
C ARG A 20 18.18 -6.76 7.85
N TYR A 21 18.02 -7.62 6.86
CA TYR A 21 18.79 -8.85 6.67
C TYR A 21 19.39 -8.87 5.26
N PRO A 22 20.62 -8.37 5.07
CA PRO A 22 21.22 -8.17 3.74
C PRO A 22 21.39 -9.44 2.90
N SER A 23 21.28 -10.63 3.50
CA SER A 23 21.28 -11.91 2.79
C SER A 23 19.96 -12.23 2.10
N LEU A 24 18.87 -11.54 2.45
CA LEU A 24 17.56 -11.69 1.82
C LEU A 24 17.44 -10.74 0.62
N LYS A 25 16.81 -11.24 -0.44
CA LYS A 25 16.50 -10.47 -1.64
C LYS A 25 15.11 -10.85 -2.16
N ILE A 26 14.43 -9.88 -2.77
CA ILE A 26 13.18 -10.14 -3.47
C ILE A 26 13.51 -10.89 -4.77
N ALA A 27 13.05 -12.14 -4.86
CA ALA A 27 13.33 -12.99 -6.03
C ALA A 27 12.24 -12.88 -7.12
N VAL A 28 10.99 -12.64 -6.74
CA VAL A 28 9.83 -12.60 -7.63
C VAL A 28 8.87 -11.51 -7.15
N ASN A 29 8.30 -10.75 -8.09
CA ASN A 29 7.18 -9.83 -7.85
C ASN A 29 5.95 -10.33 -8.61
N ILE A 30 4.82 -10.45 -7.91
CA ILE A 30 3.53 -10.82 -8.51
C ILE A 30 2.60 -9.60 -8.45
N PRO A 31 2.03 -9.14 -9.58
CA PRO A 31 1.06 -8.06 -9.58
C PRO A 31 -0.17 -8.42 -8.75
N SER A 32 -0.67 -7.45 -7.96
CA SER A 32 -1.90 -7.56 -7.18
C SER A 32 -2.74 -6.29 -7.27
N PHE A 33 -2.64 -5.58 -8.40
CA PHE A 33 -3.31 -4.28 -8.63
C PHE A 33 -4.83 -4.40 -8.72
N ASP A 34 -5.35 -5.60 -9.01
CA ASP A 34 -6.76 -5.97 -9.03
C ASP A 34 -7.34 -6.23 -7.62
N ALA A 35 -6.48 -6.33 -6.60
CA ALA A 35 -6.85 -6.42 -5.20
C ALA A 35 -6.24 -5.26 -4.38
N PRO A 36 -6.68 -4.01 -4.61
CA PRO A 36 -6.16 -2.86 -3.87
C PRO A 36 -6.49 -2.98 -2.37
N ALA A 37 -5.58 -2.47 -1.52
CA ALA A 37 -5.82 -2.41 -0.09
C ALA A 37 -7.02 -1.51 0.22
N GLY A 38 -7.87 -1.95 1.15
CA GLY A 38 -9.05 -1.22 1.60
C GLY A 38 -9.29 -1.40 3.09
N PHE A 39 -9.98 -0.42 3.69
CA PHE A 39 -10.44 -0.55 5.06
C PHE A 39 -11.63 -1.50 5.13
N VAL A 40 -11.51 -2.56 5.92
CA VAL A 40 -12.60 -3.51 6.12
C VAL A 40 -13.65 -2.90 7.06
N VAL A 41 -14.91 -2.94 6.62
CA VAL A 41 -16.07 -2.50 7.41
C VAL A 41 -17.09 -3.63 7.54
N ARG A 42 -17.94 -3.57 8.57
CA ARG A 42 -19.04 -4.53 8.74
C ARG A 42 -19.98 -4.47 7.54
N LYS A 43 -20.36 -5.63 6.99
CA LYS A 43 -21.36 -5.74 5.90
C LYS A 43 -22.65 -5.00 6.29
N GLY A 44 -23.18 -4.18 5.39
CA GLY A 44 -24.37 -3.36 5.59
C GLY A 44 -24.16 -2.05 6.37
N ASN A 45 -22.93 -1.75 6.82
CA ASN A 45 -22.62 -0.45 7.44
C ASN A 45 -22.26 0.60 6.39
N ASP A 46 -23.22 0.91 5.52
CA ASP A 46 -22.98 1.79 4.36
C ASP A 46 -22.70 3.23 4.78
N ALA A 47 -23.36 3.75 5.81
CA ALA A 47 -23.12 5.11 6.28
C ALA A 47 -21.65 5.34 6.66
N PHE A 48 -21.03 4.39 7.38
CA PHE A 48 -19.61 4.50 7.74
C PHE A 48 -18.70 4.29 6.53
N ARG A 49 -19.03 3.32 5.66
CA ARG A 49 -18.27 3.05 4.44
C ARG A 49 -18.19 4.28 3.53
N GLU A 50 -19.32 4.96 3.31
CA GLU A 50 -19.36 6.17 2.47
C GLU A 50 -18.62 7.35 3.12
N ALA A 51 -18.73 7.52 4.44
CA ALA A 51 -17.98 8.56 5.16
C ALA A 51 -16.46 8.34 5.04
N LEU A 52 -16.01 7.09 5.15
CA LEU A 52 -14.60 6.72 5.00
C LEU A 52 -14.12 6.92 3.56
N ASN A 53 -14.89 6.49 2.56
CA ASN A 53 -14.60 6.70 1.15
C ASN A 53 -14.42 8.19 0.82
N LYS A 54 -15.32 9.04 1.34
CA LYS A 54 -15.22 10.49 1.19
C LYS A 54 -13.91 11.03 1.76
N GLY A 55 -13.57 10.68 3.01
CA GLY A 55 -12.35 11.14 3.65
C GLY A 55 -11.07 10.68 2.93
N ILE A 56 -11.06 9.46 2.40
CA ILE A 56 -9.93 8.95 1.61
C ILE A 56 -9.75 9.76 0.32
N HIS A 57 -10.84 10.05 -0.40
CA HIS A 57 -10.78 10.88 -1.60
C HIS A 57 -10.32 12.31 -1.33
N GLU A 58 -10.78 12.92 -0.24
CA GLU A 58 -10.31 14.24 0.19
C GLU A 58 -8.80 14.22 0.50
N ALA A 59 -8.32 13.21 1.23
CA ALA A 59 -6.90 13.03 1.54
C ALA A 59 -6.02 12.71 0.31
N MET A 60 -6.59 12.10 -0.73
CA MET A 60 -5.89 11.94 -2.02
C MET A 60 -5.80 13.30 -2.74
N GLN A 61 -6.89 14.06 -2.75
CA GLN A 61 -6.97 15.33 -3.48
C GLN A 61 -6.15 16.45 -2.84
N ASP A 62 -6.05 16.50 -1.51
CA ASP A 62 -5.24 17.51 -0.81
C ASP A 62 -3.73 17.16 -0.74
N GLY A 63 -3.36 15.94 -1.13
CA GLY A 63 -1.98 15.45 -1.16
C GLY A 63 -1.53 14.73 0.11
N THR A 64 -2.37 14.62 1.13
CA THR A 64 -2.08 13.87 2.37
C THR A 64 -1.67 12.43 2.07
N TRP A 65 -2.37 11.76 1.14
CA TRP A 65 -2.03 10.39 0.74
C TRP A 65 -0.62 10.30 0.17
N ARG A 66 -0.23 11.24 -0.72
CA ARG A 66 1.11 11.30 -1.32
C ARG A 66 2.18 11.43 -0.25
N ASP A 67 1.98 12.34 0.69
CA ASP A 67 2.99 12.65 1.71
C ASP A 67 3.18 11.48 2.68
N LEU A 68 2.09 10.80 3.07
CA LEU A 68 2.17 9.56 3.84
C LEU A 68 2.85 8.43 3.05
N TYR A 69 2.53 8.29 1.76
CA TYR A 69 3.13 7.26 0.91
C TYR A 69 4.64 7.47 0.77
N GLN A 70 5.09 8.71 0.54
CA GLN A 70 6.52 9.04 0.47
C GLN A 70 7.25 8.77 1.79
N LYS A 71 6.61 9.06 2.92
CA LYS A 71 7.18 8.81 4.25
C LYS A 71 7.39 7.32 4.53
N TRP A 72 6.40 6.49 4.20
CA TRP A 72 6.40 5.07 4.57
C TRP A 72 6.99 4.14 3.51
N PHE A 73 6.87 4.51 2.23
CA PHE A 73 7.30 3.71 1.08
C PHE A 73 8.23 4.51 0.15
N PRO A 74 9.38 4.99 0.65
CA PRO A 74 10.28 5.83 -0.14
C PRO A 74 10.82 5.08 -1.36
N GLY A 75 10.70 5.71 -2.53
CA GLY A 75 11.17 5.15 -3.82
C GLY A 75 10.15 4.26 -4.53
N SER A 76 8.99 3.98 -3.91
CA SER A 76 7.94 3.19 -4.55
C SER A 76 7.09 4.06 -5.49
N PRO A 77 6.64 3.53 -6.65
CA PRO A 77 5.85 4.31 -7.60
C PRO A 77 4.48 4.68 -7.01
N MET A 78 4.00 5.87 -7.34
CA MET A 78 2.67 6.35 -6.95
C MET A 78 1.77 6.43 -8.20
N PRO A 79 0.67 5.67 -8.26
CA PRO A 79 -0.30 5.77 -9.35
C PRO A 79 -1.04 7.12 -9.35
N ASP A 80 -1.21 7.72 -10.54
CA ASP A 80 -1.89 9.02 -10.70
C ASP A 80 -3.30 9.06 -10.11
N GLN A 81 -4.01 7.92 -10.06
CA GLN A 81 -5.37 7.82 -9.51
C GLN A 81 -5.47 8.17 -8.02
N TYR A 82 -4.36 8.11 -7.27
CA TYR A 82 -4.32 8.46 -5.84
C TYR A 82 -3.69 9.83 -5.57
N LEU A 83 -3.34 10.55 -6.63
CA LEU A 83 -2.71 11.87 -6.55
C LEU A 83 -3.72 12.98 -6.84
N PRO A 84 -3.44 14.23 -6.40
CA PRO A 84 -4.27 15.38 -6.73
C PRO A 84 -4.49 15.52 -8.24
N LYS A 85 -5.75 15.61 -8.65
CA LYS A 85 -6.07 15.91 -10.06
C LYS A 85 -5.62 17.33 -10.40
N LYS A 86 -4.95 17.48 -11.54
CA LYS A 86 -4.66 18.81 -12.11
C LYS A 86 -5.95 19.35 -12.71
N ASN A 87 -6.32 20.57 -12.32
CA ASN A 87 -7.38 21.34 -12.97
C ASN A 87 -6.88 21.95 -14.27
#